data_AF-U3U1V9-F1
#
_entry.id   AF-U3U1V9-F1
#
_cell.length_a   1.000
_cell.length_b   1.000
_cell.length_c   1.000
_cell.angle_alpha   90.00
_cell.angle_beta   90.00
_cell.angle_gamma   90.00
#
_symmetry.space_group_name_H-M   'P 1'
#
loop_
_entity.id
_entity.type
_entity.pdbx_description
1 polymer ?
#
loop_
_entity_poly.entity_id
_entity_poly.type
_entity_poly.pdbx_seq_one_letter_code
_entity_poly.pdbx_strand_id
1 'polypeptide(L)' 'MEANMKQRYAPDFPEMMRLCETNFAQLRRLLPRNDEAGASVMYQVNGASYQLTIEESTRYTTLVEIR' A
#
# COMPACT_ATOMS: atom_id res chain seq x y z
N MET A 1 -2.16 35.22 22.32
CA MET A 1 -2.14 35.29 20.85
C MET A 1 -0.95 34.47 20.39
N GLU A 2 -1.13 33.16 20.19
CA GLU A 2 -0.10 32.32 19.60
C GLU A 2 -0.46 32.11 18.14
N ALA A 3 0.35 32.69 17.25
CA ALA A 3 0.20 32.50 15.83
C ALA A 3 0.42 31.01 15.52
N ASN A 4 -0.65 30.32 15.14
CA ASN A 4 -0.58 28.99 14.55
C ASN A 4 0.13 29.13 13.19
N MET A 5 1.46 29.08 13.25
CA MET A 5 2.34 29.05 12.10
C MET A 5 2.12 27.70 11.44
N LYS A 6 1.15 27.64 10.51
CA LYS A 6 0.95 26.49 9.62
C LYS A 6 2.29 26.21 8.97
N GLN A 7 3.00 25.19 9.46
CA GLN A 7 4.20 24.70 8.82
C GLN A 7 3.81 24.39 7.38
N ARG A 8 4.41 25.13 6.45
CA ARG A 8 4.18 24.93 5.03
C ARG A 8 4.65 23.52 4.72
N TYR A 9 3.73 22.64 4.37
CA TYR A 9 4.05 21.25 4.05
C TYR A 9 5.13 21.25 2.95
N ALA A 10 6.35 20.90 3.35
CA ALA A 10 7.48 20.69 2.47
C ALA A 10 7.71 19.18 2.47
N PRO A 11 7.38 18.48 1.38
CA PRO A 11 7.56 17.03 1.34
C PRO A 11 9.05 16.70 1.44
N ASP A 12 9.42 15.92 2.44
CA ASP A 12 10.72 15.27 2.50
C ASP A 12 10.70 14.09 1.52
N PHE A 13 11.19 14.34 0.30
CA PHE A 13 11.22 13.31 -0.75
C PHE A 13 11.99 12.05 -0.34
N PRO A 14 13.18 12.12 0.29
CA PRO A 14 13.86 10.94 0.84
C PRO A 14 13.00 10.12 1.80
N GLU A 15 12.27 10.77 2.70
CA GLU A 15 11.39 10.10 3.65
C GLU A 15 10.20 9.45 2.95
N MET A 16 9.57 10.16 2.01
CA MET A 16 8.48 9.60 1.20
C MET A 16 8.93 8.37 0.41
N MET A 17 10.11 8.40 -0.21
CA MET A 17 10.64 7.25 -0.95
C MET A 17 10.87 6.04 -0.02
N ARG A 18 11.46 6.26 1.17
CA ARG A 18 11.65 5.19 2.17
C ARG A 18 10.32 4.59 2.63
N LEU A 19 9.31 5.42 2.84
CA LEU A 19 7.97 4.97 3.20
C LEU A 19 7.33 4.14 2.08
N CYS A 20 7.40 4.62 0.83
CA CYS A 20 6.89 3.89 -0.32
C CYS A 20 7.58 2.53 -0.51
N GLU A 21 8.91 2.48 -0.38
CA GLU A 21 9.68 1.25 -0.48
C GLU A 21 9.29 0.24 0.61
N THR A 22 9.18 0.70 1.85
CA THR A 22 8.77 -0.14 2.98
C THR A 22 7.35 -0.66 2.77
N ASN A 23 6.41 0.20 2.38
CA ASN A 23 5.02 -0.17 2.13
C ASN A 23 4.90 -1.16 0.99
N PHE A 24 5.63 -0.95 -0.11
CA PHE A 24 5.65 -1.87 -1.24
C PHE A 24 6.20 -3.25 -0.83
N ALA A 25 7.32 -3.29 -0.10
CA ALA A 25 7.90 -4.55 0.36
C ALA A 25 6.95 -5.31 1.30
N GLN A 26 6.24 -4.60 2.19
CA GLN A 26 5.24 -5.21 3.06
C GLN A 26 4.03 -5.72 2.28
N LEU A 27 3.46 -4.89 1.40
CA LEU A 27 2.30 -5.25 0.58
C LEU A 27 2.62 -6.45 -0.32
N ARG A 28 3.79 -6.45 -0.97
CA ARG A 28 4.23 -7.55 -1.83
C ARG A 28 4.27 -8.90 -1.10
N ARG A 29 4.59 -8.91 0.20
CA ARG A 29 4.57 -10.13 1.03
C ARG A 29 3.16 -10.60 1.38
N LEU A 30 2.19 -9.68 1.37
CA LEU A 30 0.78 -9.95 1.61
C LEU A 30 0.00 -10.25 0.32
N LEU A 31 0.58 -10.01 -0.86
CA LEU A 31 -0.10 -10.34 -2.11
C LEU A 31 -0.19 -11.86 -2.33
N PRO A 32 -1.17 -12.31 -3.12
CA PRO A 32 -1.23 -13.69 -3.58
C PRO A 32 0.11 -14.08 -4.23
N ARG A 33 0.57 -15.31 -3.96
CA ARG A 33 1.81 -15.82 -4.59
C ARG A 33 1.70 -15.96 -6.11
N ASN A 34 0.47 -16.14 -6.59
CA ASN A 34 0.17 -16.20 -8.00
C ASN A 34 -0.12 -14.77 -8.50
N ASP A 35 0.76 -14.25 -9.34
CA ASP A 35 0.72 -12.87 -9.85
C ASP A 35 -0.19 -12.79 -11.08
N GLU A 36 -1.41 -13.31 -10.96
CA GLU A 36 -2.41 -13.32 -12.02
C GLU A 36 -3.58 -12.40 -11.66
N ALA A 37 -4.13 -11.71 -12.66
CA ALA A 37 -5.35 -10.94 -12.49
C ALA A 37 -6.49 -11.85 -12.00
N GLY A 38 -7.24 -11.38 -11.00
CA GLY A 38 -8.28 -12.13 -10.30
C GLY A 38 -7.79 -12.94 -9.10
N ALA A 39 -6.47 -13.10 -8.90
CA ALA A 39 -5.96 -13.76 -7.70
C ALA A 39 -6.30 -12.93 -6.46
N SER A 40 -6.83 -13.57 -5.41
CA SER A 40 -7.20 -12.92 -4.17
C SER A 40 -6.73 -13.67 -2.93
N VAL A 41 -6.58 -12.92 -1.84
CA VAL A 41 -6.22 -13.45 -0.53
C VAL A 41 -7.01 -12.70 0.54
N MET A 42 -7.57 -13.45 1.49
CA MET A 42 -8.27 -12.90 2.64
C MET A 42 -7.39 -12.96 3.89
N TYR A 43 -7.40 -11.87 4.64
CA TYR A 43 -6.76 -11.74 5.94
C TYR A 43 -7.79 -11.44 7.00
N GLN A 44 -7.67 -12.08 8.15
CA GLN A 44 -8.41 -11.71 9.34
C GLN A 44 -7.47 -11.09 10.36
N VAL A 45 -7.73 -9.83 10.71
CA VAL A 45 -6.90 -9.05 11.61
C VAL A 45 -7.81 -8.42 12.66
N ASN A 46 -7.65 -8.81 13.92
CA ASN A 46 -8.40 -8.27 15.06
C ASN A 46 -9.93 -8.22 14.85
N GLY A 47 -10.49 -9.23 14.17
CA GLY A 47 -11.94 -9.32 13.89
C GLY A 47 -12.40 -8.56 12.64
N ALA A 48 -11.53 -7.78 11.99
CA ALA A 48 -11.78 -7.25 10.66
C ALA A 48 -11.32 -8.27 9.60
N SER A 49 -12.08 -8.37 8.51
CA SER A 49 -11.71 -9.19 7.35
C SER A 49 -11.31 -8.26 6.22
N TYR A 50 -10.09 -8.42 5.74
CA TYR A 50 -9.55 -7.70 4.60
C TYR A 50 -9.38 -8.65 3.44
N GLN A 51 -9.67 -8.20 2.22
CA GLN A 51 -9.38 -8.95 1.01
C GLN A 51 -8.48 -8.11 0.10
N LEU A 52 -7.38 -8.72 -0.34
CA LEU A 52 -6.55 -8.17 -1.40
C LEU A 52 -6.84 -8.93 -2.68
N THR A 53 -7.14 -8.21 -3.76
CA THR A 53 -7.39 -8.77 -5.09
C THR A 53 -6.44 -8.11 -6.09
N ILE A 54 -5.77 -8.90 -6.91
CA ILE A 54 -5.00 -8.40 -8.05
C ILE A 54 -6.01 -8.12 -9.17
N GLU A 55 -6.22 -6.85 -9.52
CA GLU A 55 -7.11 -6.48 -10.62
C GLU A 55 -6.39 -6.59 -11.96
N GLU A 56 -5.12 -6.14 -12.00
CA GLU A 56 -4.28 -6.18 -13.19
C GLU A 56 -2.84 -6.54 -12.80
N SER A 57 -2.18 -7.38 -13.59
CA SER A 57 -0.74 -7.63 -13.47
C SER A 57 -0.05 -7.40 -14.81
N THR A 58 0.98 -6.55 -14.78
CA THR A 58 1.88 -6.29 -15.89
C THR A 58 3.32 -6.46 -15.42
N ARG A 59 4.28 -6.44 -16.34
CA ARG A 59 5.70 -6.76 -16.08
C ARG A 59 6.33 -5.96 -14.92
N TYR A 60 5.91 -4.73 -14.68
CA TYR A 60 6.48 -3.86 -13.64
C TYR A 60 5.45 -3.22 -12.71
N THR A 61 4.16 -3.40 -13.01
CA THR A 61 3.08 -2.73 -12.30
C THR A 61 1.96 -3.73 -12.05
N THR A 62 1.53 -3.83 -10.80
CA THR A 62 0.39 -4.63 -10.37
C THR A 62 -0.63 -3.71 -9.74
N LEU A 63 -1.86 -3.71 -10.25
CA LEU A 63 -2.99 -3.01 -9.66
C LEU A 63 -3.65 -3.93 -8.64
N VAL A 64 -3.79 -3.44 -7.41
CA VAL A 64 -4.33 -4.20 -6.29
C VAL A 64 -5.47 -3.43 -5.65
N GLU A 65 -6.58 -4.11 -5.46
CA GLU A 65 -7.70 -3.63 -4.66
C GLU A 65 -7.61 -4.18 -3.23
N ILE A 66 -7.88 -3.33 -2.24
CA ILE A 66 -7.95 -3.70 -0.82
C ILE A 66 -9.35 -3.36 -0.32
N ARG A 67 -10.09 -4.36 0.15
CA ARG A 67 -11.44 -4.24 0.73
C ARG A 67 -11.45 -4.65 2.19
#